data_AF-A0AB37B158-F1
#
_entry.id   AF-A0AB37B158-F1
#
_cell.length_a   1.000
_cell.length_b   1.000
_cell.length_c   1.000
_cell.angle_alpha   90.00
_cell.angle_beta   90.00
_cell.angle_gamma   90.00
#
_symmetry.space_group_name_H-M   'P 1'
#
loop_
_entity.id
_entity.type
_entity.pdbx_description
1 polymer ?
#
loop_
_entity_poly.entity_id
_entity_poly.type
_entity_poly.pdbx_seq_one_letter_code
_entity_poly.pdbx_strand_id
1 'polypeptide(L)'
;MNTMTIASSPQSSAALKRELKAAEARKRTMALLLIAPLAIFLLLVFVVPIGTLLTRAVQNPEIAAALPNTVAALSKWDRKTPPADAAYAALATDMTKVADSDAMGALARRLNTEIPGYRSLVAKTARAMPLKGDADAALTPAQTRARLIELDARWGEVAYWQAIAKNGSAYSPFYLLAALDHKQDGFGHIVHADPDQSIYLAIF
;
A
#
# COMPACT_ATOMS: atom_id res chain seq x y z
N MET A 1 41.71 -21.31 -73.34
CA MET A 1 40.76 -21.25 -72.22
C MET A 1 41.48 -20.58 -71.07
N ASN A 2 41.21 -19.30 -70.82
CA ASN A 2 41.86 -18.56 -69.73
C ASN A 2 40.84 -18.36 -68.60
N THR A 3 41.03 -19.08 -67.50
CA THR A 3 40.31 -18.87 -66.25
C THR A 3 40.95 -17.70 -65.51
N MET A 4 40.29 -16.53 -65.52
CA MET A 4 40.63 -15.42 -64.64
C MET A 4 40.09 -15.69 -63.23
N THR A 5 40.99 -15.96 -62.29
CA THR A 5 40.67 -16.02 -60.86
C THR A 5 40.71 -14.59 -60.29
N ILE A 6 39.55 -14.00 -60.02
CA ILE A 6 39.45 -12.69 -59.37
C ILE A 6 39.72 -12.89 -57.88
N ALA A 7 40.87 -12.45 -57.40
CA ALA A 7 41.17 -12.38 -55.97
C ALA A 7 40.30 -11.30 -55.31
N SER A 8 39.42 -11.69 -54.39
CA SER A 8 38.57 -10.77 -53.63
C SER A 8 39.37 -10.13 -52.49
N SER A 9 39.66 -8.83 -52.62
CA SER A 9 40.44 -8.08 -51.63
C SER A 9 39.68 -7.95 -50.29
N PRO A 10 40.34 -8.08 -49.11
CA PRO A 10 39.69 -8.02 -47.79
C PRO A 10 38.94 -6.70 -47.50
N GLN A 11 39.29 -5.62 -48.19
CA GLN A 11 38.63 -4.32 -48.09
C GLN A 11 37.22 -4.32 -48.71
N SER A 12 36.97 -5.09 -49.77
CA SER A 12 35.63 -5.24 -50.37
C SER A 12 34.71 -6.06 -49.47
N SER A 13 35.25 -7.10 -48.82
CA SER A 13 34.55 -7.90 -47.81
C SER A 13 34.05 -7.06 -46.64
N ALA A 14 34.90 -6.18 -46.09
CA ALA A 14 34.54 -5.31 -44.98
C ALA A 14 33.50 -4.26 -45.37
N ALA A 15 33.61 -3.67 -46.56
CA ALA A 15 32.64 -2.71 -47.09
C ALA A 15 31.28 -3.38 -47.32
N LEU A 16 31.26 -4.57 -47.92
CA LEU A 16 30.05 -5.35 -48.17
C LEU A 16 29.32 -5.71 -46.87
N LYS A 17 30.07 -6.14 -45.84
CA LYS A 17 29.52 -6.42 -44.51
C LYS A 17 28.89 -5.18 -43.88
N ARG A 18 29.49 -4.00 -44.08
CA ARG A 18 28.98 -2.74 -43.55
C ARG A 18 27.69 -2.30 -44.26
N GLU A 19 27.63 -2.43 -45.59
CA GLU A 19 26.44 -2.13 -46.38
C GLU A 19 25.29 -3.10 -46.08
N LEU A 20 25.58 -4.39 -45.96
CA LEU A 20 24.60 -5.40 -45.54
C LEU A 20 24.02 -5.07 -44.16
N LYS A 21 24.88 -4.78 -43.18
CA LYS A 21 24.44 -4.43 -41.81
C LYS A 21 23.61 -3.14 -41.78
N ALA A 22 23.93 -2.16 -42.62
CA ALA A 22 23.15 -0.93 -42.75
C ALA A 22 21.77 -1.19 -43.40
N ALA A 23 21.73 -2.02 -44.44
CA ALA A 23 20.48 -2.43 -45.10
C ALA A 23 19.58 -3.26 -44.16
N GLU A 24 20.16 -4.20 -43.41
CA GLU A 24 19.47 -4.99 -42.38
C GLU A 24 18.93 -4.10 -41.26
N ALA A 25 19.71 -3.14 -40.76
CA ALA A 25 19.25 -2.18 -39.77
C ALA A 25 18.04 -1.39 -40.29
N ARG A 26 18.07 -0.93 -41.55
CA ARG A 26 16.96 -0.20 -42.16
C ARG A 26 15.69 -1.03 -42.27
N LYS A 27 15.81 -2.30 -42.70
CA LYS A 27 14.69 -3.25 -42.74
C LYS A 27 14.14 -3.54 -41.34
N ARG A 28 15.01 -3.72 -40.35
CA ARG A 28 14.62 -3.94 -38.95
C ARG A 28 13.91 -2.74 -38.36
N THR A 29 14.39 -1.52 -38.61
CA THR A 29 13.73 -0.29 -38.15
C THR A 29 12.37 -0.09 -38.82
N MET A 30 12.23 -0.36 -40.13
CA MET A 30 10.92 -0.33 -40.79
C MET A 30 9.96 -1.38 -40.22
N ALA A 31 10.43 -2.61 -39.98
CA ALA A 31 9.62 -3.65 -39.37
C ALA A 31 9.16 -3.24 -37.96
N LEU A 32 10.05 -2.67 -37.15
CA LEU A 32 9.73 -2.14 -35.82
C LEU A 32 8.73 -0.97 -35.90
N LEU A 33 8.89 -0.05 -36.86
CA LEU A 33 7.93 1.05 -37.10
C LEU A 33 6.55 0.54 -37.54
N LEU A 34 6.50 -0.56 -38.29
CA LEU A 34 5.24 -1.13 -38.74
C LEU A 34 4.47 -1.80 -37.59
N ILE A 35 5.16 -2.43 -36.64
CA ILE A 35 4.55 -3.03 -35.45
C ILE A 35 4.39 -2.05 -34.28
N ALA A 36 5.11 -0.92 -34.28
CA ALA A 36 5.11 0.05 -33.19
C ALA A 36 3.71 0.57 -32.84
N PRO A 37 2.79 0.90 -33.78
CA PRO A 37 1.45 1.35 -33.43
C PRO A 37 0.67 0.32 -32.61
N LEU A 38 0.75 -0.96 -32.99
CA LEU A 38 0.10 -2.04 -32.27
C LEU A 38 0.75 -2.27 -30.90
N ALA A 39 2.08 -2.23 -30.82
CA ALA A 39 2.81 -2.37 -29.56
C ALA A 39 2.52 -1.22 -28.58
N ILE A 40 2.49 0.02 -29.07
CA ILE A 40 2.11 1.21 -28.28
C ILE A 40 0.67 1.08 -27.79
N PHE A 41 -0.25 0.68 -28.67
CA PHE A 41 -1.64 0.43 -28.28
C PHE A 41 -1.74 -0.61 -27.15
N LEU A 42 -1.02 -1.74 -27.27
CA LEU A 42 -1.00 -2.77 -26.23
C LEU A 42 -0.40 -2.24 -24.91
N LEU A 43 0.69 -1.46 -24.96
CA LEU A 43 1.27 -0.84 -23.78
C LEU A 43 0.28 0.10 -23.08
N LEU A 44 -0.44 0.92 -23.83
CA LEU A 44 -1.40 1.88 -23.28
C LEU A 44 -2.66 1.21 -22.72
N VAL A 45 -3.17 0.15 -23.36
CA VAL A 45 -4.44 -0.49 -22.97
C VAL A 45 -4.25 -1.58 -21.92
N PHE A 46 -3.11 -2.28 -21.93
CA PHE A 46 -2.85 -3.35 -20.97
C PHE A 46 -1.83 -2.93 -19.91
N VAL A 47 -0.62 -2.52 -20.32
CA VAL A 47 0.49 -2.33 -19.37
C VAL A 47 0.25 -1.14 -18.45
N VAL A 48 -0.27 -0.02 -18.96
CA VAL A 48 -0.60 1.15 -18.12
C VAL A 48 -1.71 0.80 -17.12
N PRO A 49 -2.90 0.31 -17.50
CA PRO A 49 -3.92 -0.10 -16.54
C PRO A 49 -3.43 -1.14 -15.53
N ILE A 50 -2.71 -2.18 -15.95
CA ILE A 50 -2.13 -3.17 -15.04
C ILE A 50 -1.19 -2.50 -14.04
N GLY A 51 -0.28 -1.64 -14.51
CA GLY A 51 0.59 -0.85 -13.64
C GLY A 51 -0.20 -0.02 -12.63
N THR A 52 -1.29 0.64 -13.05
CA THR A 52 -2.13 1.42 -12.13
C THR A 52 -2.92 0.56 -11.15
N LEU A 53 -3.32 -0.64 -11.53
CA LEU A 53 -3.98 -1.59 -10.63
C LEU A 53 -2.98 -2.14 -9.61
N LEU A 54 -1.74 -2.41 -10.03
CA LEU A 54 -0.65 -2.83 -9.15
C LEU A 54 -0.26 -1.73 -8.15
N THR A 55 -0.23 -0.46 -8.55
CA THR A 55 0.03 0.63 -7.58
C THR A 55 -1.14 0.80 -6.60
N ARG A 56 -2.39 0.64 -7.05
CA ARG A 56 -3.55 0.60 -6.14
C ARG A 56 -3.48 -0.57 -5.18
N ALA A 57 -2.91 -1.70 -5.57
CA ALA A 57 -2.73 -2.86 -4.71
C ALA A 57 -1.71 -2.62 -3.57
N VAL A 58 -0.86 -1.59 -3.63
CA VAL A 58 0.06 -1.23 -2.53
C VAL A 58 -0.32 0.06 -1.80
N GLN A 59 -1.32 0.78 -2.29
CA GLN A 59 -1.86 1.95 -1.61
C GLN A 59 -2.95 1.51 -0.63
N ASN A 60 -2.80 1.88 0.65
CA ASN A 60 -3.77 1.59 1.71
C ASN A 60 -4.00 2.88 2.53
N PRO A 61 -4.55 3.94 1.91
CA PRO A 61 -4.69 5.24 2.57
C PRO A 61 -5.81 5.24 3.62
N GLU A 62 -6.58 4.18 3.79
CA GLU A 62 -7.79 4.16 4.61
C GLU A 62 -7.53 4.63 6.04
N ILE A 63 -6.43 4.20 6.66
CA ILE A 63 -6.07 4.60 8.03
C ILE A 63 -5.32 5.93 8.03
N ALA A 64 -4.36 6.11 7.13
CA ALA A 64 -3.58 7.35 7.03
C ALA A 64 -4.45 8.58 6.73
N ALA A 65 -5.50 8.41 5.92
CA ALA A 65 -6.45 9.46 5.55
C ALA A 65 -7.53 9.67 6.61
N ALA A 66 -8.01 8.61 7.27
CA ALA A 66 -9.04 8.73 8.30
C ALA A 66 -8.47 9.17 9.67
N LEU A 67 -7.21 8.81 9.97
CA LEU A 67 -6.56 9.05 11.25
C LEU A 67 -5.22 9.82 11.13
N PRO A 68 -5.15 10.94 10.40
CA PRO A 68 -3.88 11.61 10.11
C PRO A 68 -3.17 12.13 11.37
N ASN A 69 -3.91 12.67 12.34
CA ASN A 69 -3.31 13.18 13.58
C ASN A 69 -2.83 12.02 14.47
N THR A 70 -3.60 10.94 14.52
CA THR A 70 -3.29 9.75 15.31
C THR A 70 -2.03 9.08 14.79
N VAL A 71 -1.92 8.88 13.48
CA VAL A 71 -0.74 8.31 12.84
C VAL A 71 0.50 9.16 13.12
N ALA A 72 0.38 10.49 13.03
CA ALA A 72 1.47 11.40 13.35
C ALA A 72 1.92 11.26 14.82
N ALA A 73 0.97 11.17 15.76
CA ALA A 73 1.26 10.98 17.19
C ALA A 73 1.93 9.62 17.49
N LEU A 74 1.64 8.59 16.70
CA LEU A 74 2.22 7.25 16.86
C LEU A 74 3.57 7.06 16.14
N SER A 75 4.02 8.03 15.35
CA SER A 75 5.22 7.89 14.50
C SER A 75 6.51 7.52 15.25
N LYS A 76 6.66 7.97 16.50
CA LYS A 76 7.83 7.72 17.35
C LYS A 76 7.56 6.73 18.50
N TRP A 77 6.39 6.11 18.51
CA TRP A 77 5.98 5.21 19.56
C TRP A 77 6.68 3.85 19.43
N ASP A 78 7.16 3.30 20.55
CA ASP A 78 7.94 2.07 20.61
C ASP A 78 7.12 0.78 20.50
N ARG A 79 5.78 0.91 20.50
CA ARG A 79 4.81 -0.18 20.36
C ARG A 79 4.81 -1.21 21.49
N LYS A 80 5.45 -0.93 22.63
CA LYS A 80 5.55 -1.90 23.74
C LYS A 80 4.52 -1.65 24.83
N THR A 81 4.25 -0.39 25.11
CA THR A 81 3.25 0.05 26.09
C THR A 81 2.15 0.84 25.40
N PRO A 82 0.99 1.09 26.03
CA PRO A 82 0.01 2.00 25.45
C PRO A 82 0.66 3.36 25.09
N PRO A 83 0.24 4.00 24.00
CA PRO A 83 0.87 5.24 23.55
C PRO A 83 0.61 6.39 24.52
N ALA A 84 1.34 7.49 24.34
CA ALA A 84 1.16 8.69 25.15
C ALA A 84 -0.26 9.26 25.00
N ASP A 85 -0.74 9.98 26.03
CA ASP A 85 -2.06 10.61 26.08
C ASP A 85 -2.38 11.49 24.86
N ALA A 86 -1.35 12.09 24.26
CA ALA A 86 -1.48 12.86 23.02
C ALA A 86 -2.05 12.05 21.85
N ALA A 87 -1.74 10.74 21.76
CA ALA A 87 -2.29 9.86 20.73
C ALA A 87 -3.80 9.61 20.94
N TYR A 88 -4.27 9.55 22.19
CA TYR A 88 -5.69 9.45 22.52
C TYR A 88 -6.45 10.72 22.14
N ALA A 89 -5.87 11.90 22.43
CA ALA A 89 -6.44 13.18 22.00
C ALA A 89 -6.51 13.32 20.47
N ALA A 90 -5.44 12.88 19.78
CA ALA A 90 -5.39 12.86 18.32
C ALA A 90 -6.45 11.92 17.72
N LEU A 91 -6.61 10.72 18.29
CA LEU A 91 -7.66 9.77 17.91
C LEU A 91 -9.05 10.36 18.07
N ALA A 92 -9.38 10.97 19.22
CA ALA A 92 -10.68 11.59 19.42
C ALA A 92 -10.95 12.71 18.40
N THR A 93 -9.92 13.50 18.07
CA THR A 93 -10.01 14.57 17.06
C THR A 93 -10.30 14.00 15.67
N ASP A 94 -9.56 12.97 15.27
CA ASP A 94 -9.76 12.31 13.97
C ASP A 94 -11.13 11.63 13.90
N MET A 95 -11.52 10.88 14.94
CA MET A 95 -12.82 10.22 15.04
C MET A 95 -13.99 11.20 14.96
N THR A 96 -13.88 12.37 15.58
CA THR A 96 -14.90 13.43 15.47
C THR A 96 -15.06 13.90 14.02
N LYS A 97 -13.96 14.00 13.26
CA LYS A 97 -13.99 14.45 11.87
C LYS A 97 -14.54 13.39 10.92
N VAL A 98 -14.23 12.12 11.16
CA VAL A 98 -14.60 11.05 10.23
C VAL A 98 -15.94 10.38 10.55
N ALA A 99 -16.52 10.60 11.74
CA ALA A 99 -17.74 9.93 12.22
C ALA A 99 -18.89 9.89 11.18
N ASP A 100 -19.10 11.00 10.46
CA ASP A 100 -20.18 11.15 9.47
C ASP A 100 -19.72 10.98 8.02
N SER A 101 -18.52 10.43 7.79
CA SER A 101 -17.93 10.27 6.46
C SER A 101 -17.88 8.80 6.02
N ASP A 102 -17.85 8.57 4.69
CA ASP A 102 -17.64 7.23 4.11
C ASP A 102 -16.30 6.60 4.56
N ALA A 103 -15.32 7.43 4.93
CA ALA A 103 -14.02 6.98 5.44
C ALA A 103 -14.15 6.16 6.73
N MET A 104 -15.20 6.38 7.52
CA MET A 104 -15.49 5.61 8.74
C MET A 104 -15.75 4.13 8.42
N GLY A 105 -16.54 3.85 7.38
CA GLY A 105 -16.82 2.49 6.95
C GLY A 105 -15.59 1.75 6.41
N ALA A 106 -14.70 2.46 5.71
CA ALA A 106 -13.43 1.93 5.22
C ALA A 106 -12.47 1.63 6.38
N LEU A 107 -12.26 2.61 7.28
CA LEU A 107 -11.43 2.46 8.48
C LEU A 107 -11.85 1.26 9.32
N ALA A 108 -13.15 1.14 9.63
CA ALA A 108 -13.67 0.06 10.46
C ALA A 108 -13.46 -1.32 9.83
N ARG A 109 -13.64 -1.44 8.50
CA ARG A 109 -13.37 -2.70 7.79
C ARG A 109 -11.88 -3.03 7.85
N ARG A 110 -11.01 -2.06 7.54
CA ARG A 110 -9.57 -2.28 7.51
C ARG A 110 -9.05 -2.72 8.88
N LEU A 111 -9.37 -1.99 9.94
CA LEU A 111 -8.95 -2.36 11.29
C LEU A 111 -9.51 -3.70 11.75
N ASN A 112 -10.70 -4.09 11.30
CA ASN A 112 -11.28 -5.40 11.63
C ASN A 112 -10.58 -6.57 10.92
N THR A 113 -9.88 -6.34 9.80
CA THR A 113 -9.03 -7.36 9.18
C THR A 113 -7.77 -7.65 10.01
N GLU A 114 -7.32 -6.69 10.82
CA GLU A 114 -6.18 -6.86 11.72
C GLU A 114 -6.59 -7.53 13.04
N ILE A 115 -7.72 -7.11 13.61
CA ILE A 115 -8.22 -7.65 14.88
C ILE A 115 -9.74 -7.86 14.77
N PRO A 116 -10.25 -9.09 14.91
CA PRO A 116 -11.68 -9.35 14.97
C PRO A 116 -12.38 -8.52 16.06
N GLY A 117 -13.50 -7.89 15.71
CA GLY A 117 -14.26 -7.05 16.63
C GLY A 117 -13.82 -5.58 16.67
N TYR A 118 -12.72 -5.19 16.00
CA TYR A 118 -12.31 -3.79 15.93
C TYR A 118 -13.38 -2.91 15.25
N ARG A 119 -14.14 -3.44 14.29
CA ARG A 119 -15.27 -2.70 13.66
C ARG A 119 -16.25 -2.16 14.71
N SER A 120 -16.59 -2.97 15.71
CA SER A 120 -17.51 -2.58 16.79
C SER A 120 -16.91 -1.50 17.70
N LEU A 121 -15.61 -1.60 17.98
CA LEU A 121 -14.87 -0.63 18.77
C LEU A 121 -14.86 0.74 18.09
N VAL A 122 -14.53 0.79 16.79
CA VAL A 122 -14.52 2.06 16.06
C VAL A 122 -15.94 2.63 15.95
N ALA A 123 -16.95 1.81 15.64
CA ALA A 123 -18.34 2.26 15.57
C ALA A 123 -18.85 2.82 16.91
N LYS A 124 -18.56 2.16 18.03
CA LYS A 124 -18.91 2.63 19.38
C LYS A 124 -18.18 3.95 19.71
N THR A 125 -16.91 4.04 19.33
CA THR A 125 -16.09 5.23 19.54
C THR A 125 -16.62 6.43 18.74
N ALA A 126 -16.92 6.24 17.45
CA ALA A 126 -17.47 7.29 16.58
C ALA A 126 -18.82 7.81 17.08
N ARG A 127 -19.71 6.93 17.56
CA ARG A 127 -21.01 7.31 18.14
C ARG A 127 -20.90 8.14 19.42
N ALA A 128 -19.77 8.04 20.13
CA ALA A 128 -19.50 8.80 21.34
C ALA A 128 -18.79 10.14 21.07
N MET A 129 -18.50 10.47 19.80
CA MET A 129 -17.85 11.72 19.42
C MET A 129 -18.86 12.86 19.20
N PRO A 130 -18.47 14.13 19.46
CA PRO A 130 -17.24 14.53 20.13
C PRO A 130 -17.28 14.20 21.63
N LEU A 131 -16.15 13.77 22.19
CA LEU A 131 -16.02 13.63 23.64
C LEU A 131 -16.04 15.02 24.28
N LYS A 132 -16.90 15.22 25.26
CA LYS A 132 -17.04 16.48 25.98
C LYS A 132 -16.80 16.30 27.48
N GLY A 133 -16.14 17.28 28.08
CA GLY A 133 -16.00 17.38 29.53
C GLY A 133 -17.24 17.99 30.19
N ASP A 134 -17.14 18.19 31.49
CA ASP A 134 -18.18 18.87 32.25
C ASP A 134 -18.40 20.29 31.69
N ALA A 135 -19.66 20.71 31.58
CA ALA A 135 -20.06 22.01 31.01
C ALA A 135 -19.53 22.29 29.59
N ASP A 136 -19.48 21.27 28.72
CA ASP A 136 -18.99 21.37 27.33
C ASP A 136 -17.50 21.77 27.19
N ALA A 137 -16.71 21.66 28.26
CA ALA A 137 -15.28 21.99 28.21
C ALA A 137 -14.48 20.99 27.36
N ALA A 138 -13.42 21.48 26.71
CA ALA A 138 -12.46 20.65 26.01
C ALA A 138 -11.69 19.76 27.02
N LEU A 139 -11.61 18.46 26.72
CA LEU A 139 -10.89 17.50 27.55
C LEU A 139 -9.37 17.67 27.38
N THR A 140 -8.62 17.59 28.48
CA THR A 140 -7.16 17.43 28.43
C THR A 140 -6.80 16.06 27.84
N PRO A 141 -5.58 15.86 27.28
CA PRO A 141 -5.18 14.56 26.74
C PRO A 141 -5.34 13.38 27.72
N ALA A 142 -4.99 13.60 29.00
CA ALA A 142 -5.14 12.59 30.05
C ALA A 142 -6.61 12.24 30.31
N GLN A 143 -7.50 13.24 30.34
CA GLN A 143 -8.93 13.02 30.49
C GLN A 143 -9.52 12.31 29.27
N THR A 144 -9.10 12.68 28.05
CA THR A 144 -9.53 12.02 26.81
C THR A 144 -9.14 10.55 26.81
N ARG A 145 -7.92 10.22 27.25
CA ARG A 145 -7.49 8.83 27.44
C ARG A 145 -8.40 8.10 28.42
N ALA A 146 -8.66 8.67 29.59
CA ALA A 146 -9.53 8.07 30.59
C ALA A 146 -10.94 7.80 30.04
N ARG A 147 -11.53 8.77 29.33
CA ARG A 147 -12.86 8.65 28.71
C ARG A 147 -12.92 7.59 27.61
N LEU A 148 -11.89 7.47 26.77
CA LEU A 148 -11.84 6.44 25.74
C LEU A 148 -11.75 5.03 26.35
N ILE A 149 -10.97 4.86 27.41
CA ILE A 149 -10.84 3.57 28.11
C ILE A 149 -12.13 3.24 28.89
N GLU A 150 -12.77 4.24 29.49
CA GLU A 150 -14.08 4.10 30.15
C GLU A 150 -15.16 3.68 29.13
N LEU A 151 -15.15 4.30 27.94
CA LEU A 151 -16.04 3.94 26.86
C LEU A 151 -15.82 2.49 26.43
N ASP A 152 -14.57 2.08 26.21
CA ASP A 152 -14.23 0.71 25.87
C ASP A 152 -12.80 0.36 26.30
N ALA A 153 -12.67 -0.64 27.16
CA ALA A 153 -11.38 -1.04 27.76
C ALA A 153 -10.31 -1.42 26.73
N ARG A 154 -10.72 -1.84 25.52
CA ARG A 154 -9.81 -2.18 24.41
C ARG A 154 -8.92 -1.03 23.97
N TRP A 155 -9.30 0.23 24.21
CA TRP A 155 -8.41 1.38 23.98
C TRP A 155 -7.22 1.44 24.95
N GLY A 156 -7.25 0.65 26.04
CA GLY A 156 -6.11 0.45 26.93
C GLY A 156 -5.13 -0.63 26.45
N GLU A 157 -5.51 -1.43 25.46
CA GLU A 157 -4.72 -2.56 24.98
C GLU A 157 -3.76 -2.16 23.85
N VAL A 158 -2.49 -2.56 24.00
CA VAL A 158 -1.42 -2.21 23.06
C VAL A 158 -1.68 -2.73 21.65
N ALA A 159 -2.29 -3.90 21.51
CA ALA A 159 -2.54 -4.56 20.23
C ALA A 159 -3.39 -3.69 19.28
N TYR A 160 -4.41 -3.00 19.81
CA TYR A 160 -5.27 -2.14 19.00
C TYR A 160 -4.50 -0.93 18.44
N TRP A 161 -3.64 -0.31 19.27
CA TRP A 161 -2.77 0.78 18.82
C TRP A 161 -1.70 0.33 17.82
N GLN A 162 -1.15 -0.88 18.01
CA GLN A 162 -0.22 -1.48 17.04
C GLN A 162 -0.88 -1.66 15.68
N ALA A 163 -2.13 -2.12 15.64
CA ALA A 163 -2.88 -2.28 14.39
C ALA A 163 -3.08 -0.95 13.65
N ILE A 164 -3.32 0.16 14.37
CA ILE A 164 -3.34 1.51 13.78
C ILE A 164 -1.95 1.90 13.26
N ALA A 165 -0.92 1.78 14.10
CA ALA A 165 0.44 2.22 13.78
C ALA A 165 1.03 1.46 12.57
N LYS A 166 0.80 0.14 12.50
CA LYS A 166 1.21 -0.74 11.38
C LYS A 166 0.60 -0.28 10.05
N ASN A 167 -0.61 0.25 10.09
CA ASN A 167 -1.38 0.67 8.92
C ASN A 167 -1.36 2.18 8.68
N GLY A 168 -0.55 2.94 9.44
CA GLY A 168 -0.49 4.39 9.32
C GLY A 168 0.22 4.90 8.07
N SER A 169 0.93 4.06 7.33
CA SER A 169 1.56 4.43 6.06
C SER A 169 0.55 4.36 4.91
N ALA A 170 0.53 5.39 4.06
CA ALA A 170 -0.28 5.40 2.84
C ALA A 170 0.14 4.30 1.84
N TYR A 171 1.37 3.79 1.99
CA TYR A 171 1.91 2.66 1.23
C TYR A 171 2.11 1.47 2.15
N SER A 172 1.59 0.30 1.76
CA SER A 172 1.71 -0.92 2.54
C SER A 172 1.97 -2.13 1.63
N PRO A 173 2.91 -3.02 1.99
CA PRO A 173 3.11 -4.27 1.27
C PRO A 173 2.01 -5.30 1.59
N PHE A 174 0.99 -4.95 2.39
CA PHE A 174 -0.03 -5.86 2.92
C PHE A 174 -0.63 -6.80 1.86
N TYR A 175 -1.18 -6.28 0.76
CA TYR A 175 -1.83 -7.13 -0.25
C TYR A 175 -0.84 -8.00 -1.03
N LEU A 176 0.40 -7.51 -1.22
CA LEU A 176 1.46 -8.28 -1.85
C LEU A 176 1.92 -9.44 -0.96
N LEU A 177 2.08 -9.19 0.35
CA LEU A 177 2.41 -10.23 1.32
C LEU A 177 1.27 -11.23 1.47
N ALA A 178 0.02 -10.77 1.51
CA ALA A 178 -1.15 -11.63 1.61
C ALA A 178 -1.28 -12.56 0.39
N ALA A 179 -0.93 -12.10 -0.81
CA ALA A 179 -0.89 -12.95 -2.01
C ALA A 179 0.14 -14.10 -1.92
N LEU A 180 1.09 -13.99 -0.99
CA LEU A 180 2.10 -15.00 -0.70
C LEU A 180 1.87 -15.68 0.66
N ASP A 181 0.67 -15.58 1.25
CA ASP A 181 0.34 -16.08 2.60
C ASP A 181 1.27 -15.56 3.72
N HIS A 182 1.70 -14.30 3.61
CA HIS A 182 2.48 -13.59 4.63
C HIS A 182 1.72 -12.36 5.14
N LYS A 183 2.07 -11.93 6.36
CA LYS A 183 1.60 -10.69 6.98
C LYS A 183 2.73 -9.99 7.72
N GLN A 184 2.52 -8.74 8.10
CA GLN A 184 3.41 -8.05 9.04
C GLN A 184 2.91 -8.23 10.49
N ASP A 185 3.80 -8.43 11.45
CA ASP A 185 3.45 -8.41 12.88
C ASP A 185 3.27 -6.97 13.41
N GLY A 186 2.99 -6.81 14.71
CA GLY A 186 2.83 -5.49 15.35
C GLY A 186 4.08 -4.60 15.31
N PHE A 187 5.25 -5.18 15.05
CA PHE A 187 6.54 -4.48 14.92
C PHE A 187 6.92 -4.21 13.46
N GLY A 188 6.20 -4.81 12.50
CA GLY A 188 6.43 -4.67 11.07
C GLY A 188 7.29 -5.78 10.45
N HIS A 189 7.64 -6.83 11.22
CA HIS A 189 8.35 -7.99 10.68
C HIS A 189 7.42 -8.84 9.83
N ILE A 190 7.95 -9.41 8.75
CA ILE A 190 7.21 -10.31 7.87
C ILE A 190 7.15 -11.70 8.52
N VAL A 191 5.95 -12.22 8.70
CA VAL A 191 5.65 -13.53 9.27
C VAL A 191 4.62 -14.25 8.40
N HIS A 192 4.48 -15.57 8.57
CA HIS A 192 3.39 -16.30 7.91
C HIS A 192 2.02 -15.80 8.39
N ALA A 193 1.05 -15.78 7.48
CA ALA A 193 -0.34 -15.57 7.82
C ALA A 193 -0.84 -16.72 8.73
N ASP A 194 -1.89 -16.45 9.50
CA ASP A 194 -2.50 -17.49 10.33
C ASP A 194 -3.09 -18.61 9.44
N PRO A 195 -3.17 -19.87 9.91
CA PRO A 195 -3.61 -21.00 9.08
C PRO A 195 -4.99 -20.83 8.43
N ASP A 196 -5.87 -20.05 9.06
CA ASP A 196 -7.21 -19.71 8.58
C ASP A 196 -7.22 -18.59 7.52
N GLN A 197 -6.10 -17.88 7.36
CA GLN A 197 -5.90 -16.83 6.36
C GLN A 197 -4.89 -17.20 5.25
N SER A 198 -4.10 -18.26 5.45
CA SER A 198 -3.16 -18.80 4.46
C SER A 198 -3.85 -19.78 3.50
N ILE A 199 -4.34 -19.28 2.37
CA ILE A 199 -5.14 -20.06 1.41
C ILE A 199 -4.49 -20.03 0.01
N TYR A 200 -3.63 -19.06 -0.28
CA TYR A 200 -3.21 -18.78 -1.65
C TYR A 200 -2.07 -19.70 -2.14
N LEU A 201 -1.07 -19.99 -1.33
CA LEU A 201 0.04 -20.90 -1.71
C LEU A 201 -0.37 -22.38 -1.70
N ALA A 202 -1.46 -22.74 -1.02
CA ALA A 202 -1.94 -24.11 -0.97
C ALA A 202 -2.80 -24.50 -2.20
N ILE A 203 -3.30 -23.52 -2.95
CA ILE A 203 -4.23 -23.72 -4.08
C ILE A 203 -3.53 -23.67 -5.44
N PHE A 204 -2.37 -23.00 -5.54
CA PHE A 204 -1.56 -22.89 -6.77
C PHE A 204 -0.27 -23.71 -6.68
#